data_AF-A0ABD6ACP9-F1
#
_entry.id   AF-A0ABD6ACP9-F1
#
_cell.length_a   1.000
_cell.length_b   1.000
_cell.length_c   1.000
_cell.angle_alpha   90.00
_cell.angle_beta   90.00
_cell.angle_gamma   90.00
#
_symmetry.space_group_name_H-M   'P 1'
#
loop_
_entity.id
_entity.type
_entity.pdbx_description
1 polymer ?
#
loop_
_entity_poly.entity_id
_entity_poly.type
_entity_poly.pdbx_seq_one_letter_code
_entity_poly.pdbx_strand_id
1 'polypeptide(L)'
;MAPDVFDRETLLDLSVNVIPLFIILFFVGLFVVVAPFGFNLVDTTIQMGLLVAPFLGLAILTYYAGKAITESEAKMEAEGLERVERSDEEAAPAK
;
A
#
# COMPACT_ATOMS: atom_id res chain seq x y z
N MET A 1 -26.28 -2.09 8.24
CA MET A 1 -25.13 -2.64 7.51
C MET A 1 -23.90 -2.10 8.22
N ALA A 2 -23.15 -2.94 8.94
CA ALA A 2 -21.93 -2.46 9.59
C ALA A 2 -20.94 -2.06 8.47
N PRO A 3 -20.32 -0.87 8.52
CA PRO A 3 -19.30 -0.49 7.55
C PRO A 3 -18.15 -1.49 7.70
N ASP A 4 -17.93 -2.31 6.67
CA ASP A 4 -16.90 -3.36 6.69
C ASP A 4 -15.53 -2.69 6.53
N VAL A 5 -14.93 -2.33 7.66
CA VAL A 5 -13.52 -2.54 8.02
C VAL A 5 -12.52 -2.51 6.84
N PHE A 6 -12.32 -1.37 6.16
CA PHE A 6 -11.41 -1.26 5.01
C PHE A 6 -11.81 -2.22 3.87
N ASP A 7 -12.16 -1.68 2.69
CA ASP A 7 -12.59 -2.54 1.60
C ASP A 7 -11.57 -3.67 1.36
N ARG A 8 -12.06 -4.91 1.31
CA ARG A 8 -11.20 -6.10 1.10
C ARG A 8 -10.33 -5.94 -0.14
N GLU A 9 -10.79 -5.15 -1.11
CA GLU A 9 -10.02 -4.74 -2.28
C GLU A 9 -8.83 -3.85 -1.91
N THR A 10 -9.01 -2.81 -1.11
CA THR A 10 -7.92 -1.96 -0.59
C THR A 10 -6.88 -2.78 0.20
N LEU A 11 -7.35 -3.70 1.06
CA LEU A 11 -6.45 -4.62 1.76
C LEU A 11 -5.76 -5.61 0.81
N LEU A 12 -6.45 -6.08 -0.23
CA LEU A 12 -5.90 -6.99 -1.23
C LEU A 12 -4.80 -6.30 -2.04
N ASP A 13 -5.03 -5.08 -2.53
CA ASP A 13 -4.04 -4.29 -3.29
C ASP A 13 -2.80 -3.95 -2.46
N LEU A 14 -2.99 -3.58 -1.18
CA LEU A 14 -1.86 -3.32 -0.29
C LEU A 14 -1.10 -4.61 0.01
N SER A 15 -1.81 -5.73 0.25
CA SER A 15 -1.19 -7.03 0.52
C SER A 15 -0.39 -7.58 -0.67
N VAL A 16 -0.88 -7.41 -1.90
CA VAL A 16 -0.21 -7.84 -3.15
C VAL A 16 1.14 -7.13 -3.30
N ASN A 17 1.29 -5.91 -2.78
CA ASN A 17 2.56 -5.19 -2.76
C ASN A 17 3.45 -5.49 -1.54
N VAL A 18 2.85 -5.73 -0.37
CA VAL A 18 3.58 -6.07 0.87
C VAL A 18 4.24 -7.45 0.80
N ILE A 19 3.62 -8.42 0.13
CA ILE A 19 4.18 -9.78 -0.02
C ILE A 19 5.56 -9.75 -0.74
N PRO A 20 5.69 -9.12 -1.92
CA PRO A 20 6.99 -8.91 -2.57
C PRO A 20 8.04 -8.25 -1.65
N LEU A 21 7.67 -7.22 -0.90
CA LEU A 21 8.58 -6.54 0.03
C LEU A 21 9.10 -7.52 1.09
N PHE A 22 8.23 -8.33 1.67
CA PHE A 22 8.61 -9.34 2.65
C PHE A 22 9.58 -10.38 2.07
N ILE A 23 9.29 -10.88 0.86
CA ILE A 23 10.15 -11.85 0.18
C ILE A 23 11.54 -11.25 -0.07
N ILE A 24 11.62 -10.02 -0.60
CA ILE A 24 12.90 -9.38 -0.85
C ILE A 24 13.66 -9.15 0.46
N LEU A 25 12.99 -8.68 1.52
CA LEU A 25 13.61 -8.48 2.84
C LEU A 25 14.18 -9.79 3.40
N PHE A 26 13.44 -10.89 3.24
CA PHE A 26 13.92 -12.21 3.63
C PHE A 26 15.20 -12.59 2.88
N PHE A 27 15.24 -12.41 1.56
CA PHE A 27 16.44 -12.72 0.77
C PHE A 27 17.61 -11.79 1.05
N VAL A 28 17.37 -10.51 1.33
CA VAL A 28 18.42 -9.59 1.80
C VAL A 28 19.05 -10.15 3.07
N GLY A 29 18.24 -10.50 4.08
CA GLY A 29 18.73 -11.09 5.33
C GLY A 29 19.48 -12.41 5.10
N LEU A 30 18.91 -13.30 4.28
CA LEU A 30 19.52 -14.59 3.95
C LEU A 30 20.88 -14.42 3.26
N PHE A 31 21.00 -13.47 2.33
CA PHE A 31 22.24 -13.23 1.60
C PHE A 31 23.31 -12.54 2.44
N VAL A 32 22.92 -11.73 3.43
CA VAL A 32 23.87 -11.20 4.44
C VAL A 32 24.48 -12.33 5.27
N VAL A 33 23.71 -13.36 5.61
CA VAL A 33 24.18 -14.46 6.50
C VAL A 33 24.91 -15.56 5.73
N VAL A 34 24.36 -16.00 4.59
CA VAL A 34 24.84 -17.19 3.86
C VAL A 34 25.92 -16.83 2.83
N ALA A 35 25.91 -15.61 2.28
CA ALA A 35 26.85 -15.12 1.27
C ALA A 35 27.13 -16.13 0.13
N PRO A 36 26.10 -16.52 -0.67
CA PRO A 36 26.21 -17.62 -1.65
C PRO A 36 27.25 -17.38 -2.75
N PHE A 37 27.60 -16.12 -3.02
CA PHE A 37 28.58 -15.72 -4.03
C PHE A 37 29.88 -15.15 -3.41
N GLY A 38 30.07 -15.30 -2.10
CA GLY A 38 31.19 -14.73 -1.35
C GLY A 38 31.02 -13.23 -1.04
N PHE A 39 32.08 -12.62 -0.51
CA PHE A 39 32.09 -11.22 -0.05
C PHE A 39 32.91 -10.27 -0.95
N ASN A 40 33.11 -10.64 -2.23
CA ASN A 40 33.74 -9.72 -3.16
C ASN A 40 32.87 -8.48 -3.34
N LEU A 41 33.51 -7.31 -3.37
CA LEU A 41 32.82 -6.03 -3.35
C LEU A 41 31.88 -5.86 -4.55
N VAL A 42 32.33 -6.26 -5.74
CA VAL A 42 31.55 -6.14 -6.98
C VAL A 42 30.31 -7.04 -6.92
N ASP A 43 30.49 -8.33 -6.61
CA ASP A 43 29.40 -9.31 -6.57
C ASP A 43 28.36 -8.94 -5.51
N THR A 44 28.81 -8.58 -4.32
CA THR A 44 27.93 -8.15 -3.21
C THR A 44 27.15 -6.89 -3.58
N THR A 45 27.80 -5.92 -4.21
CA THR A 45 27.16 -4.65 -4.61
C THR A 45 26.10 -4.90 -5.67
N ILE A 46 26.39 -5.71 -6.68
CA ILE A 46 25.42 -6.03 -7.74
C ILE A 46 24.25 -6.82 -7.16
N GLN A 47 24.52 -7.87 -6.39
CA GLN A 47 23.49 -8.69 -5.76
C GLN A 47 22.58 -7.87 -4.83
N MET A 48 23.16 -7.08 -3.93
CA MET A 48 22.38 -6.24 -3.02
C MET A 48 21.69 -5.11 -3.77
N GLY A 49 22.32 -4.52 -4.78
CA GLY A 49 21.70 -3.51 -5.64
C GLY A 49 20.44 -4.04 -6.33
N LEU A 50 20.49 -5.27 -6.86
CA LEU A 50 19.36 -5.94 -7.50
C LEU A 50 18.20 -6.26 -6.54
N LEU A 51 18.44 -6.31 -5.23
CA LEU A 51 17.38 -6.52 -4.23
C LEU A 51 16.90 -5.19 -3.62
N VAL A 52 17.83 -4.36 -3.17
CA VAL A 52 17.55 -3.10 -2.47
C VAL A 52 16.89 -2.09 -3.40
N ALA A 53 17.31 -1.99 -4.67
CA ALA A 53 16.70 -1.05 -5.60
C ALA A 53 15.20 -1.34 -5.84
N PRO A 54 14.76 -2.57 -6.22
CA PRO A 54 13.34 -2.86 -6.33
C PRO A 54 12.62 -2.85 -4.98
N PHE A 55 13.26 -3.22 -3.87
CA PHE A 55 12.67 -3.08 -2.54
C PHE A 55 12.28 -1.64 -2.24
N LEU A 56 13.20 -0.70 -2.43
CA LEU A 56 12.94 0.72 -2.20
C LEU A 56 11.89 1.25 -3.18
N GLY A 57 11.98 0.90 -4.46
CA GLY A 57 10.99 1.29 -5.46
C GLY A 57 9.58 0.81 -5.10
N LEU A 58 9.43 -0.46 -4.75
CA LEU A 58 8.15 -1.03 -4.33
C LEU A 58 7.67 -0.43 -3.01
N ALA A 59 8.54 -0.21 -2.03
CA ALA A 59 8.16 0.38 -0.75
C ALA A 59 7.60 1.79 -0.93
N ILE A 60 8.25 2.59 -1.78
CA ILE A 60 7.79 3.94 -2.14
C ILE A 60 6.43 3.87 -2.85
N LEU A 61 6.28 3.02 -3.86
CA LEU A 61 5.02 2.87 -4.60
C LEU A 61 3.89 2.39 -3.69
N THR A 62 4.15 1.41 -2.83
CA THR A 62 3.17 0.88 -1.87
C THR A 62 2.67 1.96 -0.92
N TYR A 63 3.60 2.78 -0.40
CA TYR A 63 3.25 3.88 0.49
C TYR A 63 2.37 4.92 -0.20
N TYR A 64 2.74 5.33 -1.41
CA TYR A 64 1.96 6.31 -2.16
C TYR A 64 0.60 5.76 -2.61
N ALA A 65 0.53 4.48 -3.00
CA ALA A 65 -0.73 3.81 -3.32
C ALA A 65 -1.67 3.79 -2.11
N GLY A 66 -1.20 3.33 -0.94
CA GLY A 66 -2.02 3.31 0.28
C GLY A 66 -2.49 4.71 0.69
N LYS A 67 -1.62 5.72 0.58
CA LYS A 67 -1.99 7.12 0.85
C LYS A 67 -3.06 7.62 -0.11
N ALA A 68 -2.91 7.36 -1.41
CA ALA A 68 -3.85 7.79 -2.43
C ALA A 68 -5.23 7.14 -2.24
N ILE A 69 -5.28 5.85 -1.91
CA ILE A 69 -6.53 5.13 -1.67
C ILE A 69 -7.27 5.72 -0.45
N THR A 70 -6.57 5.89 0.67
CA THR A 70 -7.16 6.47 1.89
C THR A 70 -7.75 7.87 1.64
N GLU A 71 -7.06 8.70 0.84
CA GLU A 71 -7.55 10.02 0.48
C GLU A 71 -8.79 9.96 -0.41
N SER A 72 -8.84 9.02 -1.37
CA SER A 72 -10.01 8.83 -2.23
C SER A 72 -11.24 8.33 -1.46
N GLU A 73 -11.07 7.37 -0.53
CA GLU A 73 -12.16 6.86 0.31
C GLU A 73 -12.76 7.98 1.17
N ALA A 74 -11.91 8.80 1.81
CA ALA A 74 -12.38 9.92 2.64
C ALA A 74 -13.16 10.98 1.86
N LYS A 75 -12.76 11.28 0.61
CA LYS A 75 -13.50 12.22 -0.26
C LYS A 75 -14.86 11.67 -0.65
N MET A 76 -14.94 10.40 -1.02
CA MET A 76 -16.22 9.76 -1.38
C MET A 76 -17.18 9.73 -0.19
N GLU A 77 -16.69 9.50 1.03
CA GLU A 77 -17.51 9.53 2.24
C GLU A 77 -18.09 10.94 2.50
N ALA A 78 -17.26 11.99 2.37
CA ALA A 78 -17.70 13.37 2.52
C ALA A 78 -18.76 13.76 1.46
N GLU A 79 -18.52 13.45 0.18
CA GLU A 79 -19.49 13.71 -0.89
C GLU A 79 -20.79 12.91 -0.71
N GLY A 80 -20.70 11.70 -0.17
CA GLY A 80 -21.83 10.86 0.20
C GLY A 80 -22.69 11.51 1.29
N LEU A 81 -22.05 11.98 2.37
CA LEU A 81 -22.71 12.67 3.48
C LEU A 81 -23.40 13.96 3.01
N GLU A 82 -22.71 14.81 2.25
CA GLU A 82 -23.29 16.04 1.68
C GLU A 82 -24.50 15.76 0.78
N ARG A 83 -24.48 14.64 0.05
CA ARG A 83 -25.62 14.21 -0.77
C ARG A 83 -26.80 13.76 0.09
N VAL A 84 -26.56 13.05 1.19
CA VAL A 84 -27.63 12.65 2.13
C VAL A 84 -28.24 13.88 2.79
N GLU A 85 -27.42 14.79 3.31
CA GLU A 85 -27.88 16.04 3.94
C GLU A 85 -28.74 16.88 2.99
N ARG A 86 -28.29 17.04 1.73
CA ARG A 86 -29.07 17.75 0.70
C ARG A 86 -30.39 17.06 0.39
N SER A 87 -30.41 15.73 0.39
CA SER A 87 -31.63 14.94 0.12
C SER A 87 -32.64 15.07 1.27
N ASP A 88 -32.17 15.09 2.52
CA ASP A 88 -33.01 15.26 3.70
C ASP A 88 -33.59 16.68 3.80
N GLU A 89 -32.81 17.69 3.40
CA GLU A 89 -33.25 19.10 3.38
C GLU A 89 -34.27 19.36 2.25
N GLU A 90 -34.12 18.72 1.08
CA GLU A 90 -35.08 18.78 -0.02
C GLU A 90 -36.39 18.01 0.29
N ALA A 91 -36.32 16.98 1.14
CA ALA A 91 -37.48 16.21 1.58
C ALA A 91 -38.26 16.84 2.75
N ALA A 92 -37.73 17.90 3.38
CA ALA A 92 -38.41 18.58 4.49
C ALA A 92 -39.65 19.36 3.97
N PRO A 93 -40.83 19.25 4.62
CA PRO A 93 -42.03 19.94 4.16
C PRO A 93 -41.80 21.46 4.24
N ALA A 94 -41.94 22.14 3.09
CA ALA A 94 -41.90 23.59 2.99
C ALA A 94 -42.85 24.20 4.04
N LYS A 95 -42.28 24.92 5.01
CA LYS A 95 -43.05 25.72 5.98
C LYS A 95 -43.65 26.95 5.32
#